data_AF-A0A933FBG2-F1
#
_entry.id   AF-A0A933FBG2-F1
#
_cell.length_a   1.000
_cell.length_b   1.000
_cell.length_c   1.000
_cell.angle_alpha   90.00
_cell.angle_beta   90.00
_cell.angle_gamma   90.00
#
_symmetry.space_group_name_H-M   'P 1'
#
loop_
_entity.id
_entity.type
_entity.pdbx_description
1 polymer ?
#
loop_
_entity_poly.entity_id
_entity_poly.type
_entity_poly.pdbx_seq_one_letter_code
_entity_poly.pdbx_strand_id
1 'polypeptide(L)'
;MERYASAEMNRLFSPAYKFGTWRRLWLALAEAQRELGVEISDEALAQMRARLDDLDLERAAELERRLRHDVMAHVHLFGEAAPAAKGII
;
A
#
# COMPACT_ATOMS: atom_id res chain seq x y z
N MET A 1 -14.22 10.57 13.59
CA MET A 1 -14.11 11.90 14.20
C MET A 1 -15.08 12.88 13.51
N GLU A 2 -16.37 12.61 13.51
CA GLU A 2 -17.31 13.35 12.64
C GLU A 2 -17.81 14.68 13.21
N ARG A 3 -17.63 14.92 14.51
CA ARG A 3 -18.33 16.02 15.20
C ARG A 3 -17.53 17.31 15.38
N TYR A 4 -16.19 17.23 15.42
CA TYR A 4 -15.36 18.37 15.87
C TYR A 4 -14.23 18.76 14.92
N ALA A 5 -13.73 17.84 14.10
CA ALA A 5 -12.59 18.07 13.21
C ALA A 5 -13.07 18.49 11.81
N SER A 6 -12.27 19.29 11.10
CA SER A 6 -12.54 19.62 9.71
C SER A 6 -12.49 18.37 8.82
N ALA A 7 -13.15 18.42 7.66
CA ALA A 7 -13.13 17.33 6.68
C ALA A 7 -11.69 16.99 6.25
N GLU A 8 -10.83 18.00 6.10
CA GLU A 8 -9.42 17.82 5.74
C GLU A 8 -8.65 17.07 6.81
N MET A 9 -8.84 17.44 8.09
CA MET A 9 -8.20 16.77 9.21
C MET A 9 -8.66 15.31 9.34
N ASN A 10 -9.95 15.08 9.16
CA ASN A 10 -10.52 13.73 9.14
C ASN A 10 -9.93 12.87 8.01
N ARG A 11 -9.72 13.46 6.83
CA ARG A 11 -9.08 12.77 5.71
C ARG A 11 -7.64 12.39 6.03
N LEU A 12 -6.84 13.31 6.56
CA LEU A 12 -5.43 13.08 6.89
C LEU A 12 -5.24 11.91 7.86
N PHE A 13 -6.14 11.76 8.83
CA PHE A 13 -6.10 10.67 9.81
C PHE A 13 -6.98 9.46 9.44
N SER A 14 -7.51 9.42 8.21
CA SER A 14 -8.31 8.29 7.74
C SER A 14 -7.44 7.06 7.44
N PRO A 15 -7.96 5.83 7.62
CA PRO A 15 -7.27 4.61 7.21
C PRO A 15 -6.90 4.61 5.72
N ALA A 16 -7.80 5.12 4.86
CA ALA A 16 -7.54 5.23 3.43
C ALA A 16 -6.30 6.09 3.12
N TYR A 17 -6.16 7.24 3.79
CA TYR A 17 -4.99 8.10 3.62
C TYR A 17 -3.72 7.45 4.18
N LYS A 18 -3.78 6.83 5.36
CA LYS A 18 -2.65 6.10 5.96
C LYS A 18 -2.12 5.02 5.02
N PHE A 19 -2.99 4.10 4.57
CA PHE A 19 -2.58 2.95 3.78
C PHE A 19 -2.24 3.31 2.32
N GLY A 20 -2.90 4.31 1.75
CA GLY A 20 -2.50 4.88 0.45
C GLY A 20 -1.10 5.50 0.53
N THR A 21 -0.79 6.17 1.65
CA THR A 21 0.56 6.71 1.90
C THR A 21 1.60 5.59 2.02
N TRP A 22 1.30 4.49 2.71
CA TRP A 22 2.20 3.33 2.77
C TRP A 22 2.52 2.76 1.39
N ARG A 23 1.52 2.59 0.52
CA ARG A 23 1.74 2.12 -0.86
C ARG A 23 2.62 3.06 -1.67
N ARG A 24 2.48 4.38 -1.48
CA ARG A 24 3.35 5.39 -2.11
C ARG A 24 4.79 5.28 -1.61
N LEU A 25 5.00 5.01 -0.32
CA LEU A 25 6.33 4.77 0.24
C LEU A 25 6.96 3.49 -0.32
N TRP A 26 6.22 2.40 -0.44
CA TRP A 26 6.73 1.17 -1.06
C TRP A 26 7.05 1.33 -2.54
N LEU A 27 6.24 2.08 -3.28
CA LEU A 27 6.55 2.44 -4.66
C LEU A 27 7.85 3.25 -4.74
N ALA A 28 7.98 4.30 -3.93
CA ALA A 28 9.19 5.14 -3.92
C ALA A 28 10.43 4.33 -3.53
N LEU A 29 10.29 3.37 -2.60
CA LEU A 29 11.36 2.44 -2.24
C LEU A 29 11.75 1.57 -3.44
N ALA A 30 10.79 0.98 -4.14
CA ALA A 30 11.04 0.14 -5.31
C ALA A 30 11.68 0.95 -6.46
N GLU A 31 11.24 2.19 -6.68
CA GLU A 31 11.84 3.11 -7.66
C GLU A 31 13.30 3.41 -7.30
N ALA A 32 13.60 3.76 -6.05
CA ALA A 32 14.95 4.02 -5.58
C ALA A 32 15.85 2.78 -5.64
N GLN A 33 15.33 1.60 -5.28
CA GLN A 33 16.06 0.34 -5.39
C GLN A 33 16.43 0.02 -6.84
N ARG A 34 15.52 0.27 -7.78
CA ARG A 34 15.80 0.11 -9.21
C ARG A 34 16.89 1.06 -9.70
N GLU A 35 16.85 2.32 -9.27
CA GLU A 35 17.91 3.30 -9.59
C GLU A 35 19.28 2.86 -9.05
N LEU A 36 19.32 2.13 -7.93
CA LEU A 36 20.53 1.54 -7.35
C LEU A 36 20.95 0.21 -7.99
N GLY A 37 20.23 -0.28 -9.01
CA GLY A 37 20.58 -1.49 -9.77
C GLY A 37 19.93 -2.78 -9.28
N VAL A 38 18.89 -2.70 -8.44
CA VAL A 38 18.06 -3.88 -8.12
C VAL A 38 17.16 -4.19 -9.32
N GLU A 39 17.16 -5.45 -9.76
CA GLU A 39 16.32 -5.93 -10.85
C GLU A 39 14.84 -5.88 -10.47
N ILE A 40 14.18 -4.79 -10.86
CA ILE A 40 12.74 -4.55 -10.67
C ILE A 40 12.13 -4.28 -12.04
N SER A 41 11.14 -5.08 -12.43
CA SER A 41 10.51 -4.95 -13.75
C SER A 41 9.69 -3.67 -13.88
N ASP A 42 9.64 -3.12 -15.10
CA ASP A 42 8.77 -1.99 -15.42
C ASP A 42 7.29 -2.33 -15.16
N GLU A 43 6.91 -3.58 -15.39
CA GLU A 43 5.57 -4.08 -15.11
C GLU A 43 5.22 -4.02 -13.62
N ALA A 44 6.15 -4.41 -12.72
CA ALA A 44 5.95 -4.33 -11.28
C ALA A 44 5.66 -2.89 -10.85
N LEU A 45 6.48 -1.93 -11.28
CA LEU A 45 6.30 -0.51 -10.96
C LEU A 45 5.01 0.06 -11.56
N ALA A 46 4.66 -0.35 -12.78
CA ALA A 46 3.40 0.07 -13.42
C ALA A 46 2.17 -0.44 -12.65
N GLN A 47 2.17 -1.71 -12.23
CA GLN A 47 1.09 -2.28 -11.42
C GLN A 47 0.98 -1.59 -10.06
N MET A 48 2.10 -1.33 -9.39
CA MET A 48 2.13 -0.60 -8.11
C MET A 48 1.52 0.80 -8.25
N ARG A 49 1.93 1.57 -9.29
CA ARG A 49 1.40 2.92 -9.56
C ARG A 49 -0.10 2.92 -9.84
N ALA A 50 -0.59 1.96 -10.60
CA ALA A 50 -2.01 1.85 -10.96
C ALA A 50 -2.91 1.51 -9.76
N ARG A 51 -2.35 0.92 -8.69
CA ARG A 51 -3.10 0.38 -7.56
C ARG A 51 -2.79 1.09 -6.24
N LEU A 52 -2.29 2.32 -6.25
CA LEU A 52 -1.94 3.03 -5.00
C LEU A 52 -3.15 3.31 -4.11
N ASP A 53 -4.30 3.66 -4.69
CA ASP A 53 -5.49 4.07 -3.95
C ASP A 53 -6.60 2.99 -3.94
N ASP A 54 -6.31 1.78 -4.47
CA ASP A 54 -7.23 0.64 -4.54
C ASP A 54 -7.18 -0.21 -3.26
N LEU A 55 -7.80 0.28 -2.20
CA LEU A 55 -7.72 -0.29 -0.85
C LEU A 55 -8.97 -1.10 -0.49
N ASP A 56 -8.87 -2.42 -0.56
CA ASP A 56 -9.86 -3.32 0.04
C ASP A 56 -9.59 -3.47 1.55
N LEU A 57 -10.28 -2.66 2.35
CA LEU A 57 -10.12 -2.63 3.80
C LEU A 57 -10.72 -3.88 4.49
N GLU A 58 -11.71 -4.53 3.87
CA GLU A 58 -12.28 -5.77 4.40
C GLU A 58 -11.26 -6.89 4.28
N ARG A 59 -10.66 -7.04 3.09
CA ARG A 59 -9.59 -8.00 2.85
C ARG A 59 -8.36 -7.72 3.72
N ALA A 60 -8.00 -6.45 3.92
CA ALA A 60 -6.93 -6.07 4.85
C ALA A 60 -7.19 -6.58 6.27
N ALA A 61 -8.41 -6.40 6.79
CA ALA A 61 -8.80 -6.85 8.12
C ALA A 61 -8.79 -8.38 8.26
N GLU A 62 -9.19 -9.13 7.22
CA GLU A 62 -9.09 -10.59 7.19
C GLU A 62 -7.63 -11.06 7.28
N LEU A 63 -6.76 -10.45 6.47
CA LEU A 63 -5.33 -10.75 6.44
C LEU A 63 -4.67 -10.38 7.77
N GLU A 64 -5.03 -9.25 8.37
CA GLU A 64 -4.53 -8.82 9.67
C GLU A 64 -4.95 -9.80 10.77
N ARG A 65 -6.20 -10.26 10.78
CA ARG A 65 -6.65 -11.28 11.74
C ARG A 65 -5.88 -12.59 11.63
N ARG A 66 -5.52 -12.98 10.40
CA ARG A 66 -4.79 -14.22 10.12
C ARG A 66 -3.31 -14.12 10.49
N LEU A 67 -2.67 -13.01 10.12
CA LEU A 67 -1.23 -12.79 10.27
C LEU A 67 -0.86 -12.16 11.63
N ARG A 68 -1.84 -11.54 12.30
CA ARG A 68 -1.69 -10.73 13.52
C ARG A 68 -0.67 -9.60 13.36
N HIS A 69 -0.55 -9.08 12.15
CA HIS A 69 0.39 -8.02 11.79
C HIS A 69 -0.19 -7.17 10.65
N ASP A 70 -0.47 -5.89 10.94
CA ASP A 70 -1.11 -4.95 10.03
C ASP A 70 -0.24 -4.63 8.80
N VAL A 71 1.05 -4.32 8.99
CA VAL A 71 1.98 -4.06 7.88
C VAL A 71 2.04 -5.24 6.93
N MET A 72 2.23 -6.46 7.44
CA MET A 72 2.29 -7.65 6.58
C MET A 72 0.97 -7.92 5.88
N ALA A 73 -0.17 -7.68 6.53
CA ALA A 73 -1.48 -7.78 5.87
C ALA A 73 -1.58 -6.83 4.67
N HIS A 74 -1.13 -5.59 4.81
CA HIS A 74 -1.13 -4.62 3.73
C HIS A 74 -0.09 -4.91 2.64
N VAL A 75 1.07 -5.49 2.97
CA VAL A 75 2.05 -5.99 1.99
C VAL A 75 1.45 -7.12 1.16
N HIS A 76 0.83 -8.11 1.82
CA HIS A 76 0.17 -9.21 1.13
C HIS A 76 -0.98 -8.73 0.25
N LEU A 77 -1.82 -7.83 0.75
CA LEU A 77 -2.91 -7.22 -0.01
C LEU A 77 -2.39 -6.45 -1.24
N PHE A 78 -1.31 -5.69 -1.07
CA PHE A 78 -0.74 -4.94 -2.19
C PHE A 78 -0.08 -5.86 -3.22
N GLY A 79 0.54 -6.96 -2.79
CA GLY A 79 1.04 -8.01 -3.67
C GLY A 79 -0.07 -8.82 -4.37
N GLU A 80 -1.27 -8.92 -3.78
CA GLU A 80 -2.47 -9.45 -4.46
C GLU A 80 -2.93 -8.48 -5.58
N ALA A 81 -2.86 -7.16 -5.35
CA ALA A 81 -3.24 -6.13 -6.32
C ALA A 81 -2.18 -5.87 -7.41
N ALA A 82 -0.90 -6.08 -7.11
CA ALA A 82 0.24 -5.97 -8.01
C ALA A 82 1.07 -7.27 -8.02
N PRO A 83 0.59 -8.34 -8.68
CA PRO A 83 1.25 -9.65 -8.68
C PRO A 83 2.70 -9.63 -9.15
N ALA A 84 3.05 -8.75 -10.10
CA ALA A 84 4.42 -8.62 -10.59
C ALA A 84 5.38 -8.00 -9.55
N ALA A 85 4.85 -7.25 -8.57
CA ALA A 85 5.63 -6.63 -7.50
C ALA A 85 5.77 -7.51 -6.25
N LYS A 86 4.99 -8.60 -6.11
CA LYS A 86 4.89 -9.43 -4.91
C LYS A 86 6.23 -10.01 -4.41
N GLY A 87 7.23 -10.17 -5.28
CA GLY A 87 8.56 -10.65 -4.89
C GLY A 87 9.53 -9.56 -4.42
N ILE A 88 9.12 -8.30 -4.47
CA ILE A 88 9.95 -7.11 -4.23
C ILE A 88 9.50 -6.38 -2.96
N ILE A 89 8.20 -6.47 -2.63
CA ILE A 89 7.57 -5.91 -1.43
C ILE A 89 7.33 -6.94 -0.32
#